data_AF-A0A2T1D9W3-F1
#
_entry.id   AF-A0A2T1D9W3-F1
#
_cell.length_a   1.000
_cell.length_b   1.000
_cell.length_c   1.000
_cell.angle_alpha   90.00
_cell.angle_beta   90.00
_cell.angle_gamma   90.00
#
_symmetry.space_group_name_H-M   'P 1'
#
loop_
_entity.id
_entity.type
_entity.pdbx_description
1 polymer ?
#
loop_
_entity_poly.entity_id
_entity_poly.type
_entity_poly.pdbx_seq_one_letter_code
_entity_poly.pdbx_strand_id
1 'polypeptide(L)'
;MELSVLTLQAVNIALYTIDKVSGGALEKAGADVLDFLSKRFQGKLQIEKSESKLLEAAILSEAERDRKFQEDLERLVTHYQHIQSTSHVSQSTESGVNLNVDKNSGTVVGQQIEQKFFR
;
A
#
# COMPACT_ATOMS: atom_id res chain seq x y z
N MET A 1 -5.72 -11.24 9.21
CA MET A 1 -4.48 -10.75 9.87
C MET A 1 -4.75 -10.68 11.36
N GLU A 2 -3.76 -10.98 12.22
CA GLU A 2 -3.92 -10.79 13.68
C GLU A 2 -4.16 -9.30 14.00
N LEU A 3 -5.07 -9.00 14.94
CA LEU A 3 -5.53 -7.64 15.20
C LEU A 3 -4.39 -6.70 15.64
N SER A 4 -3.52 -7.17 16.54
CA SER A 4 -2.34 -6.45 17.01
C SER A 4 -1.31 -6.21 15.90
N VAL A 5 -1.17 -7.15 14.98
CA VAL A 5 -0.29 -7.00 13.82
C VAL A 5 -0.87 -5.96 12.85
N LEU A 6 -2.17 -6.01 12.62
CA LEU A 6 -2.89 -5.05 11.78
C LEU A 6 -2.74 -3.62 12.31
N THR A 7 -2.93 -3.42 13.62
CA THR A 7 -2.86 -2.10 14.25
C THR A 7 -1.45 -1.54 14.21
N LEU A 8 -0.43 -2.35 14.51
CA LEU A 8 0.97 -1.95 14.44
C LEU A 8 1.36 -1.56 13.01
N GLN A 9 0.93 -2.33 12.01
CA GLN A 9 1.20 -2.01 10.61
C GLN A 9 0.52 -0.74 10.15
N ALA A 10 -0.76 -0.54 10.52
CA ALA A 10 -1.49 0.67 10.20
C ALA A 10 -0.80 1.93 10.77
N VAL A 11 -0.32 1.87 12.02
CA VAL A 11 0.46 2.96 12.64
C VAL A 11 1.75 3.23 11.87
N ASN A 12 2.53 2.19 11.56
CA ASN A 12 3.78 2.35 10.85
C ASN A 12 3.58 2.96 9.45
N ILE A 13 2.54 2.55 8.73
CA ILE A 13 2.19 3.10 7.41
C ILE A 13 1.77 4.57 7.53
N ALA A 14 0.92 4.89 8.50
CA ALA A 14 0.44 6.26 8.72
C ALA A 14 1.61 7.21 9.05
N LEU A 15 2.49 6.81 9.97
CA LEU A 15 3.67 7.60 10.35
C LEU A 15 4.66 7.74 9.19
N TYR A 16 4.96 6.64 8.47
CA TYR A 16 5.79 6.69 7.28
C TYR A 16 5.26 7.69 6.24
N THR A 17 3.94 7.75 6.06
CA THR A 17 3.30 8.61 5.07
C THR A 17 3.38 10.08 5.46
N ILE A 18 3.26 10.41 6.75
CA ILE A 18 3.38 11.79 7.25
C ILE A 18 4.75 12.39 6.89
N ASP A 19 5.82 11.58 6.98
CA ASP A 19 7.19 11.99 6.67
C ASP A 19 7.52 12.03 5.16
N LYS A 20 6.60 11.61 4.28
CA LYS A 20 6.86 11.46 2.84
C LYS A 20 6.10 12.50 2.00
N VAL A 21 6.85 13.15 1.11
CA VAL A 21 6.34 14.20 0.18
C VAL A 21 6.16 13.69 -1.26
N SER A 22 6.24 12.37 -1.45
CA SER A 22 6.28 11.73 -2.78
C SER A 22 4.89 11.28 -3.24
N GLY A 23 4.60 11.38 -4.55
CA GLY A 23 3.33 11.01 -5.18
C GLY A 23 3.31 9.61 -5.82
N GLY A 24 4.20 8.71 -5.40
CA GLY A 24 4.27 7.34 -5.91
C GLY A 24 3.08 6.48 -5.47
N ALA A 25 2.94 5.29 -6.09
CA ALA A 25 1.83 4.38 -5.79
C ALA A 25 1.83 3.89 -4.34
N LEU A 26 3.03 3.69 -3.75
CA LEU A 26 3.17 3.28 -2.36
C LEU A 26 2.75 4.39 -1.40
N GLU A 27 3.18 5.63 -1.68
CA GLU A 27 2.82 6.80 -0.89
C GLU A 27 1.32 7.11 -0.98
N LYS A 28 0.71 6.92 -2.15
CA LYS A 28 -0.74 7.04 -2.30
C LYS A 28 -1.48 6.00 -1.46
N ALA A 29 -1.07 4.74 -1.49
CA ALA A 29 -1.67 3.71 -0.64
C ALA A 29 -1.47 4.00 0.86
N GLY A 30 -0.32 4.60 1.22
CA GLY A 30 -0.07 5.07 2.59
C GLY A 30 -0.98 6.24 2.98
N ALA A 31 -1.21 7.17 2.06
CA ALA A 31 -2.12 8.30 2.24
C ALA A 31 -3.57 7.84 2.41
N ASP A 32 -3.99 6.79 1.71
CA ASP A 32 -5.32 6.19 1.89
C ASP A 32 -5.50 5.62 3.31
N VAL A 33 -4.47 4.96 3.86
CA VAL A 33 -4.47 4.49 5.27
C VAL A 33 -4.52 5.69 6.23
N LEU A 34 -3.68 6.70 6.02
CA LEU A 34 -3.62 7.89 6.87
C LEU A 34 -4.94 8.68 6.85
N ASP A 35 -5.54 8.89 5.68
CA ASP A 35 -6.82 9.58 5.51
C ASP A 35 -7.97 8.80 6.18
N PHE A 36 -8.02 7.48 5.99
CA PHE A 36 -9.01 6.63 6.63
C PHE A 36 -8.96 6.75 8.16
N LEU A 37 -7.77 6.66 8.75
CA LEU A 37 -7.57 6.81 10.19
C LEU A 37 -7.88 8.24 10.65
N SER A 38 -7.43 9.26 9.91
CA SER A 38 -7.67 10.67 10.25
C SER A 38 -9.15 11.01 10.26
N LYS A 39 -9.93 10.46 9.32
CA LYS A 39 -11.39 10.59 9.29
C LYS A 39 -12.06 9.85 10.44
N ARG A 40 -11.63 8.62 10.75
CA ARG A 40 -12.21 7.84 11.84
C ARG A 40 -12.01 8.53 13.20
N PHE A 41 -10.82 9.07 13.42
CA PHE A 41 -10.42 9.72 14.67
C PHE A 41 -10.52 11.25 14.64
N GLN A 42 -11.19 11.82 13.64
CA GLN A 42 -11.36 13.26 13.52
C GLN A 42 -11.96 13.85 14.79
N GLY A 43 -11.27 14.84 15.37
CA GLY A 43 -11.68 15.49 16.63
C GLY A 43 -11.46 14.65 17.90
N LYS A 44 -10.98 13.40 17.78
CA LYS A 44 -10.66 12.51 18.91
C LYS A 44 -9.15 12.35 19.11
N LEU A 45 -8.39 12.23 18.02
CA LEU A 45 -6.95 11.99 18.04
C LEU A 45 -6.26 12.72 16.90
N GLN A 46 -5.17 13.45 17.19
CA GLN A 46 -4.33 14.07 16.15
C GLN A 46 -3.24 13.07 15.77
N ILE A 47 -3.40 12.38 14.65
CA ILE A 47 -2.49 11.30 14.22
C ILE A 47 -1.05 11.78 14.08
N GLU A 48 -0.84 12.97 13.53
CA GLU A 48 0.50 13.54 13.31
C GLU A 48 1.27 13.92 14.58
N LYS A 49 0.57 14.07 15.72
CA LYS A 49 1.16 14.53 17.00
C LYS A 49 1.04 13.50 18.12
N SER A 50 0.39 12.38 17.85
CA SER A 50 0.15 11.35 18.86
C SER A 50 1.34 10.40 18.93
N GLU A 51 1.67 9.98 20.15
CA GLU A 51 2.65 8.93 20.34
C GLU A 51 2.19 7.63 19.69
N SER A 52 3.09 6.91 19.03
CA SER A 52 2.77 5.70 18.25
C SER A 52 2.01 4.65 19.07
N LYS A 53 2.34 4.51 20.36
CA LYS A 53 1.66 3.59 21.29
C LYS A 53 0.21 3.99 21.59
N LEU A 54 -0.07 5.29 21.69
CA LEU A 54 -1.43 5.79 21.90
C LEU A 54 -2.28 5.60 20.64
N LEU A 55 -1.68 5.81 19.47
CA LEU A 55 -2.31 5.52 18.18
C LEU A 55 -2.64 4.03 18.04
N GLU A 56 -1.68 3.15 18.34
CA GLU A 56 -1.89 1.71 18.28
C GLU A 56 -3.04 1.27 19.19
N ALA A 57 -3.06 1.74 20.44
CA ALA A 57 -4.13 1.42 21.39
C ALA A 57 -5.50 1.95 20.94
N ALA A 58 -5.56 3.16 20.38
CA ALA A 58 -6.80 3.74 19.88
C ALA A 58 -7.35 2.97 18.68
N ILE A 59 -6.49 2.59 17.74
CA ILE A 59 -6.85 1.79 16.56
C ILE A 59 -7.28 0.39 16.99
N LEU A 60 -6.56 -0.23 17.93
CA LEU A 60 -6.89 -1.55 18.47
C LEU A 60 -8.28 -1.54 19.11
N SER A 61 -8.52 -0.59 20.01
CA SER A 61 -9.81 -0.49 20.71
C SER A 61 -10.98 -0.24 19.76
N GLU A 62 -10.76 0.55 18.70
CA GLU A 62 -11.78 0.79 17.66
C GLU A 62 -12.02 -0.47 16.80
N ALA A 63 -10.96 -1.19 16.42
CA ALA A 63 -11.06 -2.42 15.65
C ALA A 63 -11.72 -3.57 16.42
N GLU A 64 -11.55 -3.64 17.75
CA GLU A 64 -12.27 -4.59 18.60
C GLU A 64 -13.78 -4.30 18.67
N ARG A 65 -14.17 -3.03 18.55
CA ARG A 65 -15.56 -2.57 18.70
C ARG A 65 -16.32 -2.49 17.39
N ASP A 66 -15.64 -2.15 16.31
CA ASP A 66 -16.22 -1.93 14.99
C ASP A 66 -15.56 -2.85 13.96
N ARG A 67 -16.24 -3.98 13.71
CA ARG A 67 -15.79 -4.98 12.75
C ARG A 67 -15.63 -4.41 11.33
N LYS A 68 -16.48 -3.48 10.93
CA LYS A 68 -16.38 -2.87 9.60
C LYS A 68 -15.12 -2.02 9.50
N PHE A 69 -14.81 -1.25 10.54
CA PHE A 69 -13.55 -0.52 10.63
C PHE A 69 -12.35 -1.47 10.54
N GLN A 70 -12.36 -2.61 11.24
CA GLN A 70 -11.31 -3.62 11.14
C GLN A 70 -11.15 -4.15 9.71
N GLU A 71 -12.24 -4.56 9.06
CA GLU A 71 -12.23 -5.13 7.70
C GLU A 71 -11.73 -4.12 6.65
N ASP A 72 -12.20 -2.86 6.74
CA ASP A 72 -11.74 -1.79 5.85
C ASP A 72 -10.26 -1.46 6.09
N LEU A 73 -9.81 -1.44 7.36
CA LEU A 73 -8.40 -1.23 7.71
C LEU A 73 -7.50 -2.35 7.18
N GLU A 74 -7.90 -3.61 7.36
CA GLU A 74 -7.16 -4.77 6.85
C GLU A 74 -6.99 -4.72 5.33
N ARG A 75 -8.05 -4.33 4.62
CA ARG A 75 -8.00 -4.18 3.16
C ARG A 75 -6.97 -3.12 2.74
N LEU A 76 -6.95 -1.96 3.40
CA LEU A 76 -6.02 -0.89 3.09
C LEU A 76 -4.56 -1.27 3.39
N VAL A 77 -4.32 -1.87 4.56
CA VAL A 77 -2.98 -2.35 4.96
C VAL A 77 -2.48 -3.43 4.00
N THR A 78 -3.32 -4.38 3.63
CA THR A 78 -2.97 -5.44 2.68
C THR A 78 -2.64 -4.87 1.30
N HIS A 79 -3.41 -3.86 0.85
CA HIS A 79 -3.14 -3.19 -0.42
C HIS A 79 -1.78 -2.48 -0.42
N TYR A 80 -1.46 -1.74 0.64
CA TYR A 80 -0.15 -1.11 0.82
C TYR A 80 0.98 -2.14 0.76
N GLN A 81 0.86 -3.24 1.50
CA GLN A 81 1.87 -4.30 1.53
C GLN A 81 2.08 -4.98 0.18
N HIS A 82 1.00 -5.16 -0.58
CA HIS A 82 1.08 -5.70 -1.92
C HIS A 82 1.89 -4.78 -2.85
N ILE A 83 1.63 -3.47 -2.80
CA ILE A 83 2.39 -2.48 -3.57
C ILE A 83 3.85 -2.43 -3.12
N GLN A 84 4.10 -2.46 -1.80
CA GLN A 84 5.45 -2.47 -1.24
C GLN A 84 6.24 -3.70 -1.72
N SER A 85 5.62 -4.87 -1.68
CA SER A 85 6.25 -6.13 -2.09
C SER A 85 6.54 -6.16 -3.60
N THR A 86 5.59 -5.71 -4.43
CA THR A 86 5.78 -5.66 -5.90
C THR A 86 6.78 -4.60 -6.35
N SER A 87 6.88 -3.49 -5.61
CA SER A 87 7.89 -2.44 -5.84
C SER A 87 9.30 -2.93 -5.52
N HIS A 88 9.46 -3.80 -4.50
CA HIS A 88 10.75 -4.41 -4.17
C HIS A 88 11.11 -5.61 -5.08
N VAL A 89 10.12 -6.33 -5.62
CA VAL A 89 10.34 -7.46 -6.55
C VAL A 89 10.66 -7.00 -7.98
N SER A 90 10.30 -5.78 -8.37
CA SER A 90 10.57 -5.26 -9.72
C SER A 90 12.04 -4.87 -9.99
N GLN A 91 12.94 -5.04 -9.01
CA GLN A 91 14.39 -4.81 -9.20
C GLN A 91 15.22 -6.11 -9.19
N SER A 92 14.60 -7.28 -9.30
CA SER A 92 15.32 -8.56 -9.37
C SER A 92 14.68 -9.56 -10.34
N THR A 93 14.46 -9.14 -11.59
CA THR A 93 14.45 -10.03 -12.76
C THR A 93 14.88 -9.24 -14.01
N GLU A 94 16.09 -8.71 -14.01
CA GLU A 94 16.85 -8.54 -15.26
C GLU A 94 17.33 -9.93 -15.71
N SER A 95 16.38 -10.80 -16.09
CA SER A 95 16.60 -11.95 -16.97
C SER A 95 15.24 -12.51 -17.33
N GLY A 96 14.95 -12.50 -18.63
CA GLY A 96 13.61 -12.50 -19.18
C GLY A 96 12.74 -13.69 -18.78
N VAL A 97 11.51 -13.38 -18.39
CA VAL A 97 10.37 -14.30 -18.55
C VAL A 97 9.14 -13.49 -18.93
N ASN A 98 8.54 -13.94 -20.02
CA ASN A 98 7.38 -13.42 -20.73
C ASN A 98 6.16 -13.32 -19.79
N LEU A 99 5.62 -12.11 -19.59
CA LEU A 99 4.32 -11.91 -18.96
C LEU A 99 3.24 -12.41 -19.92
N ASN A 100 2.86 -13.68 -19.76
CA ASN A 100 1.63 -14.21 -20.33
C ASN A 100 0.43 -13.53 -19.62
N VAL A 101 0.07 -12.36 -20.13
CA VAL A 101 -1.21 -11.68 -19.90
C VAL A 101 -2.30 -12.57 -20.49
N ASP A 102 -2.87 -13.44 -19.67
CA ASP A 102 -4.12 -14.11 -20.02
C ASP A 102 -5.29 -13.18 -19.63
N LYS A 103 -6.07 -12.80 -20.65
CA LYS A 103 -7.30 -11.99 -20.62
C LYS A 103 -7.16 -10.47 -20.61
N ASN A 104 -6.74 -9.93 -21.75
CA ASN A 104 -7.53 -8.88 -22.41
C ASN A 104 -7.31 -8.96 -23.93
N SER A 105 -8.35 -9.33 -24.68
CA SER A 105 -8.37 -9.23 -26.15
C SER A 105 -8.36 -7.74 -26.53
N GLY A 106 -7.20 -7.24 -26.96
CA GLY A 106 -7.09 -5.87 -27.43
C GLY A 106 -5.72 -5.59 -28.04
N THR A 107 -5.55 -6.03 -29.28
CA THR A 107 -4.65 -5.47 -30.32
C THR A 107 -3.32 -4.87 -29.84
N VAL A 108 -2.23 -5.64 -29.97
CA VAL A 108 -0.88 -5.06 -30.05
C VAL A 108 -0.37 -5.19 -31.47
N VAL A 109 -0.49 -4.08 -32.20
CA VAL A 109 0.20 -3.80 -33.45
C VAL A 109 1.67 -3.53 -33.15
N GLY A 110 2.56 -4.25 -33.84
CA GLY A 110 3.84 -3.72 -34.32
C GLY A 110 5.05 -3.81 -33.37
N GLN A 111 5.79 -4.92 -33.44
CA GLN A 111 7.23 -4.93 -33.20
C GLN A 111 7.90 -5.90 -34.17
N GLN A 112 8.31 -5.39 -35.33
CA GLN A 112 9.33 -6.01 -36.16
C GLN A 112 10.45 -4.97 -36.29
N ILE A 113 11.41 -5.04 -35.37
CA ILE A 113 12.62 -4.22 -35.44
C ILE A 113 13.58 -4.97 -36.37
N GLU A 114 13.76 -4.41 -37.57
CA GLU A 114 14.82 -4.75 -38.52
C GLU A 114 16.18 -4.81 -37.80
N GLN A 115 16.82 -5.99 -37.76
CA GLN A 115 18.25 -6.06 -37.49
C GLN A 115 19.02 -5.81 -38.79
N LYS A 116 19.50 -4.57 -38.94
CA LYS A 116 20.53 -4.19 -39.91
C LYS A 116 21.92 -4.39 -39.27
N PHE A 117 22.71 -5.23 -39.94
CA PHE A 117 24.17 -5.22 -40.10
C PHE A 117 25.08 -4.98 -38.88
N PHE A 118 26.04 -5.89 -38.65
CA PHE A 118 27.47 -5.54 -38.65
C PHE A 118 28.35 -6.77 -39.02
N ARG A 119 29.10 -6.56 -40.12
CA ARG A 119 30.40 -7.11 -40.58
C ARG A 119 30.69 -8.61 -40.60
#